data_AF-A0A5Q2MXW8-F1
#
_entry.id   AF-A0A5Q2MXW8-F1
#
_cell.length_a   1.000
_cell.length_b   1.000
_cell.length_c   1.000
_cell.angle_alpha   90.00
_cell.angle_beta   90.00
_cell.angle_gamma   90.00
#
_symmetry.space_group_name_H-M   'P 1'
#
loop_
_entity.id
_entity.type
_entity.pdbx_description
1 polymer ?
#
loop_
_entity_poly.entity_id
_entity_poly.type
_entity_poly.pdbx_seq_one_letter_code
_entity_poly.pdbx_strand_id
1 'polypeptide(L)'
;MAKSKGPMVEKFPLDQRVVHWIGSISFIICALTGLLLFTTALDFLAPLFGGKATAGRIHLISGIVFAITPLIALIWNGKNLIHFLRDISHFDKDDIAFLKGFFPYIMNSPGYQYPPQGKYNGGEKLQALAQVFLGVAIIITGFILAFDRFFSPLLLQLSLPIHSIAALVTMLLALGHIFFAAINPRSNAALSGMINGKVPVEKVKISNTKWYEQLKKEKRI
;
A
#
# COMPACT_ATOMS: atom_id res chain seq x y z
N MET A 1 3.48 -22.62 7.67
CA MET A 1 3.92 -21.42 8.41
C MET A 1 4.17 -21.81 9.86
N ALA A 2 5.42 -21.81 10.33
CA ALA A 2 5.70 -22.11 11.73
C ALA A 2 5.17 -20.96 12.62
N LYS A 3 4.27 -21.27 13.58
CA LYS A 3 3.90 -20.34 14.65
C LYS A 3 5.20 -19.92 15.35
N SER A 4 5.56 -18.64 15.30
CA SER A 4 6.68 -18.14 16.09
C SER A 4 6.33 -18.30 17.57
N LYS A 5 7.03 -19.18 18.28
CA LYS A 5 6.82 -19.47 19.71
C LYS A 5 7.30 -18.35 20.65
N GLY A 6 7.55 -17.14 20.13
CA GLY A 6 8.13 -16.01 20.88
C GLY A 6 7.12 -14.90 21.20
N PRO A 7 7.51 -13.92 22.03
CA PRO A 7 6.67 -12.77 22.34
C PRO A 7 6.28 -12.01 21.06
N MET A 8 5.04 -11.48 21.06
CA MET A 8 4.42 -10.79 19.93
C MET A 8 4.13 -9.34 20.31
N VAL A 9 4.36 -8.40 19.40
CA VAL A 9 4.05 -6.98 19.59
C VAL A 9 3.06 -6.50 18.54
N GLU A 10 2.14 -5.62 18.93
CA GLU A 10 1.21 -4.98 18.00
C GLU A 10 1.95 -3.99 17.09
N LYS A 11 1.90 -4.26 15.78
CA LYS A 11 2.43 -3.37 14.74
C LYS A 11 1.30 -2.61 14.03
N PHE A 12 0.17 -3.28 13.80
CA PHE A 12 -0.96 -2.75 13.04
C PHE A 12 -2.25 -2.82 13.87
N PRO A 13 -2.67 -1.69 14.46
CA PRO A 13 -3.97 -1.56 15.13
C PRO A 13 -5.14 -1.96 14.22
N LEU A 14 -6.29 -2.28 14.82
CA LEU A 14 -7.47 -2.77 14.08
C LEU A 14 -7.97 -1.78 13.03
N ASP A 15 -8.05 -0.49 13.37
CA ASP A 15 -8.45 0.59 12.47
C ASP A 15 -7.59 0.63 11.21
N GLN A 16 -6.26 0.53 11.36
CA GLN A 16 -5.34 0.50 10.23
C GLN A 16 -5.56 -0.73 9.34
N ARG A 17 -5.76 -1.90 9.95
CA ARG A 17 -5.98 -3.15 9.20
C ARG A 17 -7.28 -3.11 8.40
N VAL A 18 -8.37 -2.66 9.01
CA VAL A 18 -9.69 -2.63 8.34
C VAL A 18 -9.66 -1.64 7.18
N VAL A 19 -9.14 -0.42 7.40
CA VAL A 19 -8.96 0.59 6.34
C VAL A 19 -8.08 0.06 5.22
N HIS A 20 -6.96 -0.59 5.56
CA HIS A 20 -6.06 -1.20 4.57
C HIS A 20 -6.77 -2.23 3.71
N TRP A 21 -7.55 -3.14 4.30
CA TRP A 21 -8.25 -4.19 3.55
C TRP A 21 -9.40 -3.65 2.70
N ILE A 22 -10.14 -2.65 3.19
CA ILE A 22 -11.15 -1.95 2.38
C ILE A 22 -10.50 -1.36 1.13
N GLY A 23 -9.44 -0.56 1.32
CA GLY A 23 -8.72 0.08 0.22
C GLY A 23 -8.05 -0.93 -0.73
N SER A 24 -7.47 -2.01 -0.20
CA SER A 24 -6.80 -3.03 -1.00
C SER A 24 -7.77 -3.81 -1.87
N ILE A 25 -8.92 -4.23 -1.32
CA ILE A 25 -9.93 -4.97 -2.07
C ILE A 25 -10.54 -4.08 -3.15
N SER A 26 -10.92 -2.85 -2.83
CA SER A 26 -11.45 -1.91 -3.81
C SER A 26 -10.42 -1.60 -4.91
N PHE A 27 -9.14 -1.43 -4.54
CA PHE A 27 -8.05 -1.22 -5.49
C PHE A 27 -7.86 -2.42 -6.42
N ILE A 28 -7.87 -3.66 -5.91
CA ILE A 28 -7.73 -4.86 -6.74
C ILE A 28 -8.86 -4.95 -7.76
N ILE A 29 -10.10 -4.68 -7.35
CA ILE A 29 -11.24 -4.66 -8.26
C ILE A 29 -11.09 -3.56 -9.32
N CYS A 30 -10.68 -2.34 -8.91
CA CYS A 30 -10.36 -1.25 -9.84
C CYS A 30 -9.24 -1.61 -10.81
N ALA A 31 -8.17 -2.27 -10.35
CA ALA A 31 -7.05 -2.63 -11.19
C ALA A 31 -7.46 -3.65 -12.27
N LEU A 32 -8.22 -4.67 -11.90
CA LEU A 32 -8.71 -5.69 -12.83
C LEU A 32 -9.70 -5.12 -13.85
N THR A 33 -10.69 -4.36 -13.38
CA THR A 33 -11.66 -3.71 -14.28
C THR A 33 -11.02 -2.60 -15.12
N GLY A 34 -10.10 -1.83 -14.55
CA GLY A 34 -9.37 -0.76 -15.24
C GLY A 34 -8.47 -1.30 -16.34
N LEU A 35 -7.76 -2.41 -16.11
CA LEU A 35 -6.98 -3.09 -17.15
C LEU A 35 -7.86 -3.56 -18.31
N LEU A 36 -9.03 -4.13 -18.01
CA LEU A 36 -9.99 -4.55 -19.02
C LEU A 36 -10.53 -3.36 -19.85
N LEU A 37 -10.69 -2.18 -19.24
CA LEU A 37 -11.13 -0.97 -19.93
C LEU A 37 -9.99 -0.30 -20.72
N PHE A 38 -8.75 -0.47 -20.28
CA PHE A 38 -7.57 0.18 -20.85
C PHE A 38 -7.12 -0.41 -22.19
N THR A 39 -7.28 -1.73 -22.39
CA THR A 39 -6.80 -2.41 -23.61
C THR A 39 -7.84 -3.37 -24.17
N THR A 40 -7.87 -3.49 -25.50
CA THR A 40 -8.70 -4.49 -26.20
C THR A 40 -8.13 -5.91 -26.11
N ALA A 41 -6.86 -6.05 -25.73
CA ALA A 41 -6.20 -7.35 -25.59
C ALA A 41 -6.84 -8.25 -24.52
N LEU A 42 -7.59 -7.66 -23.59
CA LEU A 42 -8.25 -8.37 -22.49
C LEU A 42 -9.76 -8.55 -22.70
N ASP A 43 -10.30 -8.24 -23.88
CA ASP A 43 -11.76 -8.26 -24.14
C ASP A 43 -12.39 -9.64 -23.93
N PHE A 44 -11.61 -10.71 -24.11
CA PHE A 44 -12.03 -12.07 -23.81
C PHE A 44 -12.38 -12.30 -22.32
N LEU A 45 -11.91 -11.44 -21.41
CA LEU A 45 -12.25 -11.46 -19.98
C LEU A 45 -13.52 -10.65 -19.67
N ALA A 46 -14.04 -9.85 -20.61
CA ALA A 46 -15.23 -9.03 -20.38
C ALA A 46 -16.46 -9.83 -19.90
N PRO A 47 -16.74 -11.06 -20.38
CA PRO A 47 -17.85 -11.87 -19.87
C PRO A 47 -17.78 -12.15 -18.37
N LEU A 48 -16.58 -12.22 -17.76
CA LEU A 48 -16.41 -12.44 -16.32
C LEU A 48 -17.00 -11.31 -15.46
N PHE A 49 -17.10 -10.11 -16.03
CA PHE A 49 -17.65 -8.93 -15.38
C PHE A 49 -19.05 -8.57 -15.90
N GLY A 50 -19.67 -9.40 -16.74
CA GLY A 50 -20.95 -9.09 -17.40
C GLY A 50 -20.82 -8.06 -18.54
N GLY A 51 -19.65 -7.99 -19.18
CA GLY A 51 -19.34 -7.09 -20.29
C GLY A 51 -18.62 -5.80 -19.87
N LYS A 52 -18.01 -5.09 -20.84
CA LYS A 52 -17.25 -3.86 -20.60
C LYS A 52 -18.05 -2.74 -19.93
N ALA A 53 -19.32 -2.58 -20.32
CA ALA A 53 -20.19 -1.58 -19.71
C ALA A 53 -20.40 -1.85 -18.21
N THR A 54 -20.62 -3.12 -17.85
CA THR A 54 -20.76 -3.54 -16.45
C THR A 54 -19.43 -3.42 -15.70
N ALA A 55 -18.31 -3.80 -16.33
CA ALA A 55 -16.98 -3.59 -15.78
C ALA A 55 -16.70 -2.10 -15.47
N GLY A 56 -17.12 -1.17 -16.34
CA GLY A 56 -17.05 0.27 -16.10
C GLY A 56 -17.83 0.71 -14.86
N ARG A 57 -19.03 0.17 -14.65
CA ARG A 57 -19.84 0.45 -13.44
C ARG A 57 -19.17 -0.10 -12.18
N ILE A 58 -18.67 -1.34 -12.23
CA ILE A 58 -17.92 -1.96 -11.13
C ILE A 58 -16.67 -1.14 -10.81
N HIS A 59 -15.95 -0.69 -11.83
CA HIS A 59 -14.77 0.17 -11.69
C HIS A 59 -15.11 1.46 -10.96
N LEU A 60 -16.17 2.16 -11.38
CA LEU A 60 -16.63 3.40 -10.75
C LEU A 60 -17.02 3.18 -9.27
N ILE A 61 -17.85 2.17 -8.98
CA ILE A 61 -18.29 1.87 -7.61
C ILE A 61 -17.08 1.55 -6.72
N SER A 62 -16.17 0.71 -7.21
CA SER A 62 -14.96 0.34 -6.48
C SER A 62 -14.03 1.54 -6.30
N GLY A 63 -13.94 2.42 -7.30
CA GLY A 63 -13.17 3.66 -7.25
C GLY A 63 -13.71 4.63 -6.19
N ILE A 64 -15.03 4.72 -6.04
CA ILE A 64 -15.67 5.49 -4.96
C ILE A 64 -15.30 4.89 -3.60
N VAL A 65 -15.38 3.57 -3.43
CA VAL A 65 -14.98 2.89 -2.17
C VAL A 65 -13.50 3.15 -1.85
N PHE A 66 -12.63 3.07 -2.85
CA PHE A 66 -11.22 3.40 -2.71
C PHE A 66 -11.03 4.87 -2.28
N ALA A 67 -11.73 5.81 -2.94
CA ALA A 67 -11.64 7.24 -2.67
C ALA A 67 -12.09 7.64 -1.26
N ILE A 68 -13.09 6.95 -0.69
CA ILE A 68 -13.58 7.23 0.67
C ILE A 68 -12.72 6.58 1.77
N THR A 69 -11.86 5.62 1.43
CA THR A 69 -11.01 4.91 2.40
C THR A 69 -10.19 5.85 3.31
N PRO A 70 -9.49 6.91 2.82
CA PRO A 70 -8.82 7.87 3.69
C PRO A 70 -9.78 8.64 4.62
N LEU A 71 -11.02 8.90 4.20
CA LEU A 71 -12.04 9.53 5.04
C LEU A 71 -12.51 8.59 6.15
N ILE A 72 -12.68 7.30 5.85
CA ILE A 72 -12.98 6.27 6.85
C ILE A 72 -11.87 6.23 7.91
N ALA A 73 -10.60 6.27 7.48
CA ALA A 73 -9.46 6.31 8.39
C ALA A 73 -9.45 7.56 9.29
N LEU A 74 -9.75 8.72 8.69
CA LEU A 74 -9.81 10.00 9.41
C LEU A 74 -10.90 10.01 10.48
N ILE A 75 -12.10 9.53 10.14
CA ILE A 75 -13.26 9.49 11.04
C ILE A 75 -13.05 8.45 12.15
N TRP A 76 -12.55 7.26 11.82
CA TRP A 76 -12.34 6.20 12.81
C TRP A 76 -11.22 6.58 13.78
N ASN A 77 -10.04 6.96 13.26
CA ASN A 77 -8.90 7.31 14.10
C ASN A 77 -7.92 8.25 13.37
N GLY A 78 -8.33 9.50 13.20
CA GLY A 78 -7.49 10.53 12.56
C GLY A 78 -6.12 10.71 13.23
N LYS A 79 -5.99 10.48 14.55
CA LYS A 79 -4.69 10.53 15.24
C LYS A 79 -3.74 9.46 14.71
N ASN A 80 -4.20 8.21 14.59
CA ASN A 80 -3.40 7.12 14.02
C ASN A 80 -3.03 7.38 12.55
N LEU A 81 -3.94 7.97 11.77
CA LEU A 81 -3.66 8.37 10.39
C LEU A 81 -2.55 9.44 10.34
N ILE A 82 -2.64 10.49 11.16
CA ILE A 82 -1.62 11.55 11.23
C ILE A 82 -0.27 10.98 11.67
N HIS A 83 -0.25 10.10 12.68
CA HIS A 83 0.97 9.42 13.10
C HIS A 83 1.58 8.58 11.98
N PHE A 84 0.76 7.83 11.24
CA PHE A 84 1.21 7.08 10.07
C PHE A 84 1.81 7.99 9.00
N LEU A 85 1.11 9.06 8.61
CA LEU A 85 1.59 10.04 7.63
C LEU A 85 2.92 10.67 8.08
N ARG A 86 3.06 11.01 9.36
CA ARG A 86 4.31 11.52 9.94
C ARG A 86 5.44 10.48 9.85
N ASP A 87 5.16 9.23 10.19
CA ASP A 87 6.17 8.16 10.18
C ASP A 87 6.67 7.86 8.75
N ILE A 88 5.81 7.93 7.73
CA ILE A 88 6.21 7.67 6.33
C ILE A 88 6.81 8.89 5.63
N SER A 89 6.55 10.10 6.13
CA SER A 89 7.07 11.35 5.54
C SER A 89 8.41 11.77 6.12
N HIS A 90 8.82 11.21 7.26
CA HIS A 90 10.11 11.48 7.88
C HIS A 90 11.19 10.48 7.44
N PHE A 91 12.17 10.96 6.68
CA PHE A 91 13.34 10.19 6.25
C PHE A 91 14.59 10.63 6.99
N ASP A 92 15.38 9.66 7.44
CA ASP A 92 16.70 9.89 8.03
C ASP A 92 17.82 9.16 7.27
N LYS A 93 19.06 9.33 7.74
CA LYS A 93 20.26 8.75 7.11
C LYS A 93 20.20 7.22 7.00
N ASP A 94 19.51 6.54 7.91
CA ASP A 94 19.43 5.08 7.93
C ASP A 94 18.34 4.58 6.97
N ASP A 95 17.30 5.38 6.70
CA ASP A 95 16.37 5.11 5.59
C ASP A 95 17.12 5.17 4.24
N ILE A 96 17.98 6.18 4.07
CA ILE A 96 18.83 6.31 2.86
C ILE A 96 19.81 5.13 2.76
N ALA A 97 20.42 4.72 3.87
CA ALA A 97 21.30 3.54 3.90
C ALA A 97 20.54 2.26 3.52
N PHE A 98 19.29 2.11 3.97
CA PHE A 98 18.44 0.98 3.57
C PHE A 98 18.18 0.96 2.07
N LEU A 99 17.83 2.12 1.48
CA LEU A 99 17.60 2.24 0.05
C LEU A 99 18.86 1.95 -0.78
N LYS A 100 20.04 2.40 -0.33
CA LYS A 100 21.33 2.03 -0.97
C LYS A 100 21.61 0.53 -0.89
N GLY A 101 21.20 -0.11 0.20
CA GLY A 101 21.31 -1.57 0.40
C GLY A 101 20.14 -2.38 -0.15
N PHE A 102 19.24 -1.79 -0.94
CA PHE A 102 17.98 -2.43 -1.33
C PHE A 102 18.18 -3.66 -2.23
N PHE A 103 19.15 -3.63 -3.14
CA PHE A 103 19.40 -4.78 -4.03
C PHE A 103 19.89 -6.04 -3.27
N PRO A 104 20.92 -5.95 -2.40
CA PRO A 104 21.26 -7.06 -1.50
C PRO A 104 20.12 -7.50 -0.56
N TYR A 105 19.24 -6.57 -0.18
CA TYR A 105 18.05 -6.86 0.61
C TYR A 105 17.06 -7.76 -0.15
N ILE A 106 16.73 -7.42 -1.40
CA ILE A 106 15.82 -8.19 -2.26
C ILE A 106 16.38 -9.58 -2.55
N MET A 107 17.67 -9.66 -2.89
CA MET A 107 18.33 -10.90 -3.31
C MET A 107 18.57 -11.89 -2.17
N ASN A 108 18.12 -11.58 -0.95
CA ASN A 108 18.38 -12.40 0.23
C ASN A 108 19.88 -12.67 0.46
N SER A 109 20.75 -11.74 0.03
CA SER A 109 22.21 -11.93 0.02
C SER A 109 22.74 -12.30 1.42
N PRO A 110 23.61 -13.32 1.54
CA PRO A 110 24.28 -13.64 2.79
C PRO A 110 25.05 -12.43 3.32
N GLY A 111 25.04 -12.23 4.65
CA GLY A 111 25.76 -11.13 5.29
C GLY A 111 25.09 -9.75 5.20
N TYR A 112 23.90 -9.62 4.58
CA TYR A 112 23.15 -8.38 4.63
C TYR A 112 22.84 -7.96 6.08
N GLN A 113 23.26 -6.76 6.45
CA GLN A 113 22.96 -6.16 7.74
C GLN A 113 21.91 -5.07 7.57
N TYR A 114 20.86 -5.10 8.40
CA TYR A 114 19.86 -4.05 8.41
C TYR A 114 20.45 -2.76 8.99
N PRO A 115 20.41 -1.64 8.26
CA PRO A 115 20.62 -0.33 8.87
C PRO A 115 19.52 -0.10 9.92
N PRO A 116 19.76 0.67 10.99
CA PRO A 116 18.74 0.88 12.02
C PRO A 116 17.45 1.51 11.48
N GLN A 117 16.32 0.78 11.53
CA GLN A 117 15.03 1.24 11.00
C GLN A 117 14.01 1.53 12.11
N GLY A 118 13.12 2.49 11.85
CA GLY A 118 11.92 2.78 12.66
C GLY A 118 10.82 1.74 12.47
N LYS A 119 9.56 2.08 12.81
CA LYS A 119 8.41 1.16 12.66
C LYS A 119 8.25 0.70 11.20
N TYR A 120 8.48 1.62 10.27
CA TYR A 120 8.57 1.38 8.83
C TYR A 120 10.01 1.59 8.38
N ASN A 121 10.52 0.71 7.52
CA ASN A 121 11.83 0.90 6.90
C ASN A 121 11.76 1.88 5.71
N GLY A 122 12.91 2.38 5.24
CA GLY A 122 12.99 3.34 4.14
C GLY A 122 12.25 2.90 2.86
N GLY A 123 12.23 1.61 2.55
CA GLY A 123 11.47 1.05 1.42
C GLY A 123 9.96 1.08 1.66
N GLU A 124 9.49 0.69 2.85
CA GLU A 124 8.08 0.79 3.25
C GLU A 124 7.59 2.23 3.25
N LYS A 125 8.42 3.18 3.72
CA LYS A 125 8.11 4.62 3.71
C LYS A 125 7.97 5.16 2.29
N LEU A 126 8.96 4.90 1.42
CA LEU A 126 8.95 5.34 0.03
C LEU A 126 7.74 4.77 -0.71
N GLN A 127 7.48 3.48 -0.54
CA GLN A 127 6.33 2.79 -1.11
C GLN A 127 5.01 3.41 -0.64
N ALA A 128 4.82 3.60 0.67
CA ALA A 128 3.60 4.17 1.22
C ALA A 128 3.38 5.61 0.73
N LEU A 129 4.44 6.41 0.69
CA LEU A 129 4.37 7.80 0.23
C LEU A 129 4.01 7.88 -1.27
N ALA A 130 4.63 7.05 -2.10
CA ALA A 130 4.30 6.96 -3.52
C ALA A 130 2.83 6.55 -3.73
N GLN A 131 2.34 5.55 -2.98
CA GLN A 131 0.95 5.10 -3.03
C GLN A 131 -0.04 6.20 -2.61
N VAL A 132 0.28 7.03 -1.61
CA VAL A 132 -0.55 8.17 -1.21
C VAL A 132 -0.67 9.18 -2.36
N PHE A 133 0.45 9.61 -2.95
CA PHE A 133 0.42 10.61 -4.02
C PHE A 133 -0.25 10.09 -5.29
N LEU A 134 0.08 8.87 -5.71
CA LEU A 134 -0.54 8.25 -6.88
C LEU A 134 -2.01 7.96 -6.65
N GLY A 135 -2.40 7.52 -5.46
CA GLY A 135 -3.80 7.33 -5.07
C GLY A 135 -4.60 8.62 -5.19
N VAL A 136 -4.07 9.75 -4.70
CA VAL A 136 -4.69 11.07 -4.86
C VAL A 136 -4.82 11.44 -6.33
N ALA A 137 -3.78 11.23 -7.14
CA ALA A 137 -3.83 11.51 -8.58
C ALA A 137 -4.91 10.67 -9.29
N ILE A 138 -5.01 9.37 -8.99
CA ILE A 138 -6.04 8.46 -9.51
C ILE A 138 -7.43 8.91 -9.09
N ILE A 139 -7.63 9.29 -7.83
CA ILE A 139 -8.94 9.75 -7.33
C ILE A 139 -9.39 11.02 -8.04
N ILE A 140 -8.51 12.03 -8.15
CA ILE A 140 -8.84 13.31 -8.78
C ILE A 140 -9.16 13.11 -10.27
N THR A 141 -8.27 12.43 -11.00
CA THR A 141 -8.47 12.21 -12.43
C THR A 141 -9.62 11.26 -12.72
N GLY A 142 -9.84 10.24 -11.88
CA GLY A 142 -10.96 9.31 -11.98
C GLY A 142 -12.29 10.01 -11.74
N PHE A 143 -12.35 10.95 -10.80
CA PHE A 143 -13.51 11.81 -10.60
C PHE A 143 -13.80 12.67 -11.85
N ILE A 144 -12.78 13.32 -12.41
CA ILE A 144 -12.94 14.12 -13.64
C ILE A 144 -13.48 13.27 -14.80
N LEU A 145 -12.95 12.06 -14.98
CA LEU A 145 -13.37 11.14 -16.05
C LEU A 145 -14.77 10.55 -15.80
N ALA A 146 -15.14 10.28 -14.56
CA ALA A 146 -16.45 9.73 -14.21
C ALA A 146 -17.60 10.75 -14.37
N PHE A 147 -17.29 12.03 -14.20
CA PHE A 147 -18.23 13.15 -14.25
C PHE A 147 -17.94 14.05 -15.45
N ASP A 148 -17.65 13.43 -16.60
CA ASP A 148 -17.17 14.08 -17.83
C ASP A 148 -17.98 15.31 -18.27
N ARG A 149 -19.31 15.27 -18.14
CA ARG A 149 -20.22 16.38 -18.49
C ARG A 149 -19.97 17.67 -17.72
N PHE A 150 -19.29 17.62 -16.58
CA PHE A 150 -19.05 18.78 -15.72
C PHE A 150 -17.67 19.42 -15.93
N PHE A 151 -16.82 18.83 -16.77
CA PHE A 151 -15.44 19.28 -16.97
C PHE A 151 -15.16 19.65 -18.43
N SER A 152 -14.18 20.54 -18.63
CA SER A 152 -13.78 20.96 -19.98
C SER A 152 -13.10 19.82 -20.75
N PRO A 153 -13.15 19.82 -22.10
CA PRO A 153 -12.45 18.83 -22.92
C PRO A 153 -10.95 18.75 -22.62
N LEU A 154 -10.32 19.88 -22.30
CA LEU A 154 -8.90 19.93 -21.91
C LEU A 154 -8.63 19.13 -20.63
N LEU A 155 -9.47 19.27 -19.60
CA LEU A 155 -9.31 18.51 -18.36
C LEU A 155 -9.50 17.01 -18.57
N LEU A 156 -10.42 16.61 -19.45
CA LEU A 156 -10.62 15.20 -19.80
C LEU A 156 -9.41 14.62 -20.54
N GLN A 157 -8.88 15.36 -21.52
CA GLN A 157 -7.71 14.96 -22.30
C GLN A 157 -6.45 14.83 -21.44
N LEU A 158 -6.30 15.66 -20.40
CA LEU A 158 -5.19 15.54 -19.44
C LEU A 158 -5.43 14.44 -18.42
N SER A 159 -6.67 14.27 -17.95
CA SER A 159 -7.00 13.31 -16.89
C SER A 159 -6.84 11.87 -17.35
N LEU A 160 -7.20 11.54 -18.59
CA LEU A 160 -7.10 10.17 -19.10
C LEU A 160 -5.68 9.57 -19.05
N PRO A 161 -4.64 10.22 -19.63
CA PRO A 161 -3.28 9.70 -19.55
C PRO A 161 -2.72 9.74 -18.13
N ILE A 162 -2.99 10.79 -17.34
CA ILE A 162 -2.52 10.88 -15.96
C ILE A 162 -3.13 9.74 -15.12
N HIS A 163 -4.43 9.49 -15.24
CA HIS A 163 -5.12 8.40 -14.56
C HIS A 163 -4.51 7.04 -14.92
N SER A 164 -4.36 6.80 -16.22
CA SER A 164 -3.85 5.53 -16.75
C SER A 164 -2.42 5.25 -16.30
N ILE A 165 -1.52 6.23 -16.40
CA ILE A 165 -0.13 6.10 -15.97
C ILE A 165 -0.06 5.91 -14.45
N ALA A 166 -0.77 6.73 -13.68
CA ALA A 166 -0.78 6.62 -12.23
C ALA A 166 -1.33 5.25 -11.78
N ALA A 167 -2.40 4.75 -12.41
CA ALA A 167 -2.96 3.43 -12.14
C ALA A 167 -1.98 2.30 -12.44
N LEU A 168 -1.29 2.34 -13.59
CA LEU A 168 -0.29 1.33 -13.95
C LEU A 168 0.90 1.33 -12.98
N VAL A 169 1.43 2.50 -12.63
CA VAL A 169 2.53 2.61 -11.65
C VAL A 169 2.08 2.11 -10.27
N THR A 170 0.88 2.50 -9.82
CA THR A 170 0.29 2.05 -8.56
C THR A 170 0.15 0.53 -8.51
N MET A 171 -0.29 -0.08 -9.61
CA MET A 171 -0.41 -1.53 -9.74
C MET A 171 0.95 -2.24 -9.65
N LEU A 172 1.97 -1.73 -10.34
CA LEU A 172 3.33 -2.29 -10.26
C LEU A 172 3.91 -2.17 -8.84
N LEU A 173 3.73 -1.02 -8.19
CA LEU A 173 4.13 -0.82 -6.81
C LEU A 173 3.37 -1.77 -5.87
N ALA A 174 2.06 -1.98 -6.08
CA ALA A 174 1.24 -2.89 -5.28
C ALA A 174 1.70 -4.35 -5.43
N LEU A 175 2.08 -4.79 -6.63
CA LEU A 175 2.67 -6.12 -6.85
C LEU A 175 3.98 -6.29 -6.06
N GLY A 176 4.86 -5.29 -6.09
CA GLY A 176 6.08 -5.28 -5.28
C GLY A 176 5.77 -5.36 -3.78
N HIS A 177 4.80 -4.58 -3.31
CA HIS A 177 4.34 -4.61 -1.91
C HIS A 177 3.83 -5.99 -1.49
N ILE A 178 2.99 -6.63 -2.30
CA ILE A 178 2.48 -7.98 -2.05
C ILE A 178 3.63 -9.00 -2.01
N PHE A 179 4.59 -8.91 -2.95
CA PHE A 179 5.77 -9.77 -2.97
C PHE A 179 6.57 -9.68 -1.67
N PHE A 180 6.88 -8.48 -1.17
CA PHE A 180 7.60 -8.33 0.09
C PHE A 180 6.77 -8.79 1.29
N ALA A 181 5.48 -8.48 1.31
CA ALA A 181 4.61 -8.82 2.42
C ALA A 181 4.35 -10.33 2.55
N ALA A 182 4.26 -11.05 1.43
CA ALA A 182 3.85 -12.46 1.41
C ALA A 182 5.01 -13.44 1.15
N ILE A 183 5.95 -13.09 0.26
CA ILE A 183 6.92 -14.04 -0.30
C ILE A 183 8.32 -13.83 0.29
N ASN A 184 8.78 -12.59 0.40
CA ASN A 184 10.16 -12.32 0.81
C ASN A 184 10.42 -12.82 2.26
N PRO A 185 11.37 -13.76 2.49
CA PRO A 185 11.62 -14.35 3.82
C PRO A 185 12.00 -13.32 4.91
N ARG A 186 12.54 -12.18 4.49
CA ARG A 186 12.95 -11.09 5.38
C ARG A 186 11.77 -10.28 5.91
N SER A 187 10.74 -10.08 5.10
CA SER A 187 9.60 -9.20 5.40
C SER A 187 8.25 -9.91 5.49
N ASN A 188 8.16 -11.22 5.21
CA ASN A 188 6.89 -11.95 5.17
C ASN A 188 6.08 -11.98 6.48
N ALA A 189 6.70 -11.62 7.61
CA ALA A 189 5.99 -11.40 8.87
C ALA A 189 4.99 -10.23 8.77
N ALA A 190 5.17 -9.32 7.81
CA ALA A 190 4.29 -8.19 7.57
C ALA A 190 2.87 -8.61 7.18
N LEU A 191 2.69 -9.65 6.35
CA LEU A 191 1.35 -10.15 6.00
C LEU A 191 0.61 -10.68 7.24
N SER A 192 1.27 -11.48 8.06
CA SER A 192 0.67 -11.93 9.33
C SER A 192 0.34 -10.75 10.25
N GLY A 193 1.20 -9.73 10.26
CA GLY A 193 0.92 -8.47 10.94
C GLY A 193 -0.32 -7.76 10.40
N MET A 194 -0.52 -7.71 9.08
CA MET A 194 -1.69 -7.04 8.48
C MET A 194 -2.99 -7.84 8.66
N ILE A 195 -2.91 -9.16 8.81
CA ILE A 195 -4.07 -10.00 9.09
C ILE A 195 -4.41 -9.96 10.59
N ASN A 196 -3.42 -10.13 11.47
CA ASN A 196 -3.62 -10.40 12.90
C ASN A 196 -3.26 -9.21 13.82
N GLY A 197 -2.64 -8.16 13.29
CA GLY A 197 -2.20 -6.96 14.00
C GLY A 197 -0.82 -7.06 14.66
N LYS A 198 -0.29 -8.28 14.85
CA LYS A 198 0.91 -8.54 15.64
C LYS A 198 2.03 -9.16 14.82
N VAL A 199 3.27 -8.83 15.20
CA VAL A 199 4.50 -9.40 14.62
C VAL A 199 5.41 -9.96 15.73
N PRO A 200 6.28 -10.94 15.42
CA PRO A 200 7.20 -11.49 16.41
C PRO A 200 8.25 -10.45 16.83
N VAL A 201 8.50 -10.32 18.14
CA VAL A 201 9.47 -9.36 18.68
C VAL A 201 10.88 -9.62 18.15
N GLU A 202 11.27 -10.89 17.95
CA GLU A 202 12.58 -11.23 17.37
C GLU A 202 12.78 -10.69 15.95
N LYS A 203 11.72 -10.68 15.13
CA LYS A 203 11.78 -10.06 13.80
C LYS A 203 11.99 -8.56 13.92
N VAL A 204 11.27 -7.91 14.84
CA VAL A 204 11.39 -6.47 15.11
C VAL A 204 12.79 -6.09 15.58
N LYS A 205 13.38 -6.88 16.47
CA LYS A 205 14.75 -6.69 16.97
C LYS A 205 15.79 -6.72 15.85
N ILE A 206 15.57 -7.52 14.80
CA ILE A 206 16.49 -7.63 13.66
C ILE A 206 16.25 -6.51 12.63
N SER A 207 14.99 -6.32 12.19
CA SER A 207 14.70 -5.44 11.04
C SER A 207 14.36 -4.01 11.39
N ASN A 208 13.95 -3.73 12.63
CA ASN A 208 13.40 -2.44 13.07
C ASN A 208 13.98 -2.03 14.44
N THR A 209 15.31 -2.01 14.56
CA THR A 209 16.02 -1.78 15.84
C THR A 209 15.65 -0.48 16.53
N LYS A 210 15.41 0.63 15.80
CA LYS A 210 14.97 1.90 16.42
C LYS A 210 13.59 1.73 17.07
N TRP A 211 12.69 1.04 16.38
CA TRP A 211 11.36 0.75 16.91
C TRP A 211 11.41 -0.22 18.09
N TYR A 212 12.28 -1.23 18.04
CA TYR A 212 12.52 -2.13 19.17
C TYR A 212 12.95 -1.38 20.44
N GLU A 213 13.94 -0.48 20.33
CA GLU A 213 14.40 0.32 21.47
C GLU A 213 13.31 1.29 21.98
N GLN A 214 12.51 1.86 21.07
CA GLN A 214 11.35 2.65 21.46
C GLN A 214 10.32 1.82 22.26
N LEU A 215 9.97 0.62 21.78
CA LEU A 215 9.02 -0.26 22.45
C LEU A 215 9.49 -0.67 23.85
N LYS A 216 10.79 -0.91 24.04
CA LYS A 216 11.38 -1.17 25.37
C LYS A 216 11.24 0.03 26.31
N LYS A 217 11.54 1.24 25.83
CA LYS A 217 11.38 2.47 26.62
C LYS A 217 9.91 2.69 27.02
N GLU A 218 8.99 2.35 26.14
CA GLU A 218 7.54 2.42 26.36
C GLU A 218 6.99 1.26 27.21
N LYS A 219 7.83 0.29 27.63
CA LYS A 219 7.43 -0.93 28.36
C LYS A 219 6.34 -1.75 27.65
N ARG A 220 6.38 -1.76 26.31
CA ARG A 220 5.44 -2.51 25.45
C ARG A 220 5.96 -3.89 25.04
N ILE A 221 7.24 -4.16 25.31
CA ILE A 221 7.95 -5.44 25.17
C ILE A 221 8.98 -5.58 26.28
#